data_AF-A0A7L2ETV5-F1
#
_entry.id   AF-A0A7L2ETV5-F1
#
_cell.length_a   1.000
_cell.length_b   1.000
_cell.length_c   1.000
_cell.angle_alpha   90.00
_cell.angle_beta   90.00
_cell.angle_gamma   90.00
#
_symmetry.space_group_name_H-M   'P 1'
#
loop_
_entity.id
_entity.type
_entity.pdbx_description
1 polymer ?
#
loop_
_entity_poly.entity_id
_entity_poly.type
_entity_poly.pdbx_seq_one_letter_code
_entity_poly.pdbx_strand_id
1 'polypeptide(L)'
;TSLRYNVQPTQEEAPFLLHVYTVPEACVDSKAHKVFDIGINVSYIGERNVSNMVIVDVKMLSGFVPLKSSVKKVGAFIERTELNTNHVLLYLEKV
;
A
#
# COMPACT_ATOMS: atom_id res chain seq x y z
N THR A 1 38.97 12.82 24.28
CA THR A 1 38.27 12.99 22.98
C THR A 1 37.54 11.71 22.68
N SER A 2 36.25 11.78 22.33
CA SER A 2 35.42 10.59 22.10
C SER A 2 34.97 10.54 20.65
N LEU A 3 35.19 9.41 19.99
CA LEU A 3 34.80 9.18 18.60
C LEU A 3 33.35 8.68 18.55
N ARG A 4 32.52 9.26 17.68
CA ARG A 4 31.17 8.79 17.37
C ARG A 4 31.08 8.55 15.86
N TYR A 5 30.53 7.41 15.48
CA TYR A 5 30.33 7.02 14.09
C TYR A 5 29.08 6.15 13.96
N ASN A 6 28.55 6.05 12.75
CA ASN A 6 27.37 5.24 12.46
C ASN A 6 27.79 3.82 12.08
N VAL A 7 27.08 2.83 12.62
CA VAL A 7 27.18 1.43 12.21
C VAL A 7 25.89 1.08 11.48
N GLN A 8 25.99 0.30 10.41
CA GLN A 8 24.80 -0.17 9.71
C GLN A 8 24.03 -1.14 10.61
N PRO A 9 22.72 -0.91 10.83
CA PRO A 9 21.90 -1.87 11.53
C PRO A 9 21.77 -3.15 10.70
N THR A 10 21.61 -4.27 11.41
CA THR A 10 21.24 -5.53 10.79
C THR A 10 19.86 -5.42 10.16
N GLN A 11 19.68 -6.05 9.00
CA GLN A 11 18.40 -6.06 8.31
C GLN A 11 17.45 -6.99 9.07
N GLU A 12 16.50 -6.40 9.80
CA GLU A 12 15.42 -7.15 10.44
C GLU A 12 14.30 -7.42 9.44
N GLU A 13 13.66 -8.58 9.54
CA GLU A 13 12.52 -8.90 8.69
C GLU A 13 11.32 -8.04 9.10
N ALA A 14 10.76 -7.32 8.13
CA ALA A 14 9.57 -6.53 8.36
C ALA A 14 8.38 -7.46 8.62
N PRO A 15 7.49 -7.17 9.58
CA PRO A 15 6.40 -8.05 9.95
C PRO A 15 5.27 -8.11 8.89
N PHE A 16 5.40 -7.37 7.79
CA PHE A 16 4.43 -7.34 6.70
C PHE A 16 5.12 -7.55 5.37
N LEU A 17 4.54 -8.42 4.56
CA LEU A 17 4.84 -8.55 3.15
C LEU A 17 3.83 -7.71 2.36
N LEU A 18 4.35 -6.79 1.55
CA LEU A 18 3.56 -5.91 0.69
C LEU A 18 3.92 -6.19 -0.76
N HIS A 19 2.93 -6.62 -1.54
CA HIS A 19 3.08 -6.80 -2.98
C HIS A 19 2.11 -5.89 -3.73
N VAL A 20 2.64 -5.08 -4.64
CA VAL A 20 1.89 -4.07 -5.39
C VAL A 20 2.09 -4.31 -6.87
N TYR A 21 1.00 -4.33 -7.62
CA TYR A 21 1.01 -4.51 -9.07
C TYR A 21 -0.05 -3.62 -9.71
N THR A 22 0.08 -3.37 -11.01
CA THR A 22 -0.89 -2.58 -11.77
C THR A 22 -1.55 -3.44 -12.83
N VAL A 23 -2.80 -3.13 -13.14
CA VAL A 23 -3.54 -3.78 -14.23
C VAL A 23 -3.98 -2.69 -15.21
N PRO A 24 -3.50 -2.70 -16.47
CA PRO A 24 -2.54 -3.65 -17.04
C PRO A 24 -1.11 -3.46 -16.51
N GLU A 25 -0.31 -4.53 -16.53
CA GLU A 25 1.12 -4.48 -16.13
C GLU A 25 1.97 -3.69 -17.12
N ALA A 26 1.57 -3.69 -18.40
CA ALA A 26 2.28 -3.00 -19.47
C ALA A 26 1.45 -1.84 -20.02
N CYS A 27 2.12 -0.72 -20.28
CA CYS A 27 1.53 0.48 -20.89
C CYS A 27 1.42 0.35 -22.42
N VAL A 28 0.70 -0.67 -22.90
CA VAL A 28 0.56 -0.92 -24.35
C VAL A 28 -0.61 -0.13 -24.94
N ASP A 29 -1.71 0.00 -24.19
CA ASP A 29 -2.90 0.69 -24.65
C ASP A 29 -2.91 2.18 -24.29
N SER A 30 -3.42 3.01 -25.20
CA SER A 30 -3.63 4.45 -24.95
C SER A 30 -4.51 4.75 -23.72
N LYS A 31 -5.36 3.77 -23.34
CA LYS A 31 -6.19 3.84 -22.13
C LYS A 31 -5.38 3.62 -20.85
N ALA A 32 -4.36 2.76 -20.87
CA ALA A 32 -3.51 2.47 -19.71
C ALA A 32 -2.74 3.71 -19.23
N HIS A 33 -2.43 4.64 -20.14
CA HIS A 33 -1.83 5.93 -19.79
C HIS A 33 -2.77 6.89 -19.06
N LYS A 34 -4.08 6.65 -19.08
CA LYS A 34 -5.09 7.53 -18.47
C LYS A 34 -5.75 6.91 -17.25
N VAL A 35 -6.00 5.60 -17.30
CA VAL A 35 -6.67 4.84 -16.24
C VAL A 35 -6.01 3.47 -16.15
N PHE A 36 -5.66 3.08 -14.94
CA PHE A 36 -5.18 1.75 -14.60
C PHE A 36 -5.65 1.41 -13.18
N ASP A 37 -5.76 0.13 -12.90
CA ASP A 37 -6.09 -0.36 -11.57
C ASP A 37 -4.81 -0.70 -10.80
N ILE A 38 -4.86 -0.54 -9.49
CA ILE A 38 -3.76 -0.87 -8.57
C ILE A 38 -4.21 -2.05 -7.72
N GLY A 39 -3.49 -3.17 -7.84
CA GLY A 39 -3.64 -4.34 -6.98
C GLY A 39 -2.66 -4.28 -5.82
N ILE A 40 -3.16 -4.46 -4.60
CA ILE A 40 -2.35 -4.45 -3.38
C ILE A 40 -2.66 -5.72 -2.59
N ASN A 41 -1.62 -6.52 -2.37
CA ASN A 41 -1.67 -7.71 -1.53
C ASN A 41 -0.83 -7.44 -0.28
N VAL A 42 -1.47 -7.54 0.88
CA VAL A 42 -0.83 -7.40 2.18
C VAL A 42 -0.92 -8.73 2.91
N SER A 43 0.19 -9.19 3.47
CA SER A 43 0.22 -10.40 4.30
C SER A 43 1.04 -10.13 5.55
N TYR A 44 0.54 -10.58 6.69
CA TYR A 44 1.26 -10.48 7.95
C TYR A 44 2.19 -11.69 8.09
N ILE A 45 3.49 -11.42 8.25
CA ILE A 45 4.54 -12.42 8.46
C ILE A 45 5.27 -12.22 9.81
N GLY A 46 4.67 -11.43 10.70
CA GLY A 46 5.24 -11.17 12.02
C GLY A 46 5.10 -12.37 12.97
N GLU A 47 5.84 -12.31 14.07
CA GLU A 47 5.91 -13.41 15.05
C GLU A 47 4.62 -13.61 15.87
N ARG A 48 3.69 -12.65 15.84
CA ARG A 48 2.44 -12.76 16.60
C ARG A 48 1.44 -13.60 15.81
N ASN A 49 0.46 -14.21 16.49
CA ASN A 49 -0.55 -15.03 15.81
C ASN A 49 -1.48 -14.23 14.90
N VAL A 50 -1.65 -12.92 15.15
CA VAL A 50 -2.58 -12.05 14.45
C VAL A 50 -2.04 -10.62 14.38
N SER A 51 -2.26 -9.95 13.25
CA SER A 51 -2.15 -8.49 13.20
C SER A 51 -3.37 -7.87 13.89
N ASN A 52 -3.19 -6.67 14.44
CA ASN A 52 -4.31 -5.85 14.91
C ASN A 52 -4.82 -5.03 13.70
N MET A 53 -5.04 -3.73 13.88
CA MET A 53 -5.35 -2.77 12.82
C MET A 53 -4.16 -2.55 11.88
N VAL A 54 -4.38 -2.71 10.56
CA VAL A 54 -3.39 -2.43 9.51
C VAL A 54 -3.82 -1.20 8.71
N ILE A 55 -2.88 -0.28 8.49
CA ILE A 55 -3.10 0.93 7.71
C ILE A 55 -2.25 0.86 6.45
N VAL A 56 -2.87 1.01 5.29
CA VAL A 56 -2.18 1.10 4.00
C VAL A 56 -2.34 2.52 3.45
N ASP A 57 -1.23 3.24 3.34
CA ASP A 57 -1.17 4.56 2.67
C ASP A 57 -0.74 4.38 1.22
N VAL A 58 -1.68 4.65 0.31
CA VAL A 58 -1.47 4.56 -1.14
C VAL A 58 -1.36 5.96 -1.70
N LYS A 59 -0.14 6.33 -2.09
CA LYS A 59 0.14 7.58 -2.78
C LYS A 59 0.03 7.40 -4.30
N MET A 60 -0.75 8.24 -4.95
CA MET A 60 -0.88 8.24 -6.41
C MET A 60 0.38 8.76 -7.09
N LEU A 61 0.60 8.30 -8.33
CA LEU A 61 1.61 8.88 -9.22
C LEU A 61 1.29 10.34 -9.52
N SER A 62 2.32 11.13 -9.82
CA SER A 62 2.14 12.54 -10.19
C SER A 62 1.23 12.67 -11.41
N GLY A 63 0.22 13.55 -11.32
CA GLY A 63 -0.78 13.76 -12.36
C GLY A 63 -1.97 12.79 -12.33
N PHE A 64 -2.00 11.83 -11.39
CA PHE A 64 -3.12 10.91 -11.22
C PHE A 64 -3.90 11.22 -9.94
N VAL A 65 -5.21 10.96 -10.00
CA VAL A 65 -6.13 11.11 -8.87
C VAL A 65 -6.91 9.80 -8.68
N PRO A 66 -7.18 9.39 -7.43
CA PRO A 66 -7.92 8.16 -7.19
C PRO A 66 -9.39 8.31 -7.60
N LEU A 67 -9.91 7.30 -8.29
CA LEU A 67 -11.33 7.26 -8.64
C LEU A 67 -12.17 6.83 -7.44
N LYS A 68 -13.00 7.74 -6.92
CA LYS A 68 -13.87 7.49 -5.75
C LYS A 68 -14.75 6.25 -5.90
N SER A 69 -15.22 5.96 -7.11
CA SER A 69 -16.05 4.79 -7.41
C SER A 69 -15.28 3.47 -7.35
N SER A 70 -13.99 3.49 -7.69
CA SER A 70 -13.12 2.31 -7.60
C SER A 70 -12.81 1.97 -6.15
N VAL A 71 -12.50 2.99 -5.33
CA VAL A 71 -12.14 2.80 -3.92
C VAL A 71 -13.32 2.29 -3.07
N LYS A 72 -14.57 2.57 -3.45
CA LYS A 72 -15.75 1.99 -2.79
C LYS A 72 -15.99 0.51 -3.11
N LYS A 73 -15.36 -0.03 -4.15
CA LYS A 73 -15.49 -1.46 -4.54
C LYS A 73 -14.45 -2.35 -3.88
N VAL A 74 -13.58 -1.79 -3.05
CA VAL A 74 -12.51 -2.56 -2.40
C VAL A 74 -13.12 -3.45 -1.30
N GLY A 75 -12.63 -4.68 -1.20
CA GLY A 75 -13.35 -5.83 -0.64
C GLY A 75 -13.77 -5.78 0.83
N ALA A 76 -14.42 -6.87 1.26
CA ALA A 76 -15.16 -7.01 2.53
C ALA A 76 -14.32 -6.88 3.83
N PHE A 77 -13.00 -6.73 3.75
CA PHE A 77 -12.09 -6.67 4.90
C PHE A 77 -11.65 -5.25 5.28
N ILE A 78 -12.17 -4.23 4.58
CA ILE A 78 -11.84 -2.82 4.83
C ILE A 78 -12.91 -2.21 5.73
N GLU A 79 -12.49 -1.75 6.90
CA GLU A 79 -13.36 -1.12 7.89
C GLU A 79 -13.63 0.35 7.51
N ARG A 80 -12.58 1.05 7.07
CA ARG A 80 -12.65 2.47 6.72
C ARG A 80 -11.72 2.81 5.56
N THR A 81 -12.13 3.79 4.78
CA THR A 81 -11.28 4.38 3.73
C THR A 81 -11.35 5.89 3.79
N GLU A 82 -10.19 6.54 3.75
CA GLU A 82 -10.08 7.98 3.61
C GLU A 82 -9.49 8.34 2.25
N LEU A 83 -10.15 9.28 1.58
CA LEU A 83 -9.79 9.75 0.26
C LEU A 83 -9.30 11.18 0.36
N ASN A 84 -8.03 11.39 0.02
CA ASN A 84 -7.47 12.70 -0.26
C ASN A 84 -7.33 12.88 -1.77
N THR A 85 -6.89 14.06 -2.22
CA THR A 85 -6.67 14.35 -3.64
C THR A 85 -5.64 13.42 -4.28
N ASN A 86 -4.57 13.10 -3.56
CA ASN A 86 -3.44 12.30 -4.08
C ASN A 86 -3.13 11.06 -3.22
N HIS A 87 -3.86 10.85 -2.14
CA HIS A 87 -3.64 9.76 -1.18
C HIS A 87 -4.94 9.01 -0.91
N VAL A 88 -4.82 7.71 -0.69
CA VAL A 88 -5.88 6.84 -0.22
C VAL A 88 -5.37 6.08 0.99
N LEU A 89 -6.06 6.24 2.12
CA LEU A 89 -5.76 5.49 3.35
C LEU A 89 -6.79 4.39 3.52
N LEU A 90 -6.31 3.16 3.63
CA LEU A 90 -7.14 1.98 3.86
C LEU A 90 -6.89 1.46 5.28
N TYR A 91 -7.97 1.27 6.02
CA TYR A 91 -7.96 0.71 7.36
C TYR A 91 -8.53 -0.71 7.32
N LEU A 92 -7.70 -1.68 7.63
CA LEU A 92 -8.02 -3.11 7.65
C LEU A 92 -8.08 -3.56 9.11
N GLU A 93 -9.15 -4.26 9.49
CA GLU A 93 -9.38 -4.67 10.88
C GLU A 93 -8.39 -5.74 11.34
N LYS A 94 -8.08 -6.70 10.45
CA LYS A 94 -7.19 -7.82 10.71
C LYS A 94 -6.70 -8.43 9.40
N VAL A 95 -5.42 -8.77 9.35
CA VAL A 95 -4.77 -9.60 8.31
C VAL A 95 -4.14 -10.82 8.97
#